data_AF-A0ABD1D5S7-F1
#
_entry.id   AF-A0ABD1D5S7-F1
#
_cell.length_a   1.000
_cell.length_b   1.000
_cell.length_c   1.000
_cell.angle_alpha   90.00
_cell.angle_beta   90.00
_cell.angle_gamma   90.00
#
_symmetry.space_group_name_H-M   'P 1'
#
loop_
_entity.id
_entity.type
_entity.pdbx_description
1 polymer ?
#
loop_
_entity_poly.entity_id
_entity_poly.type
_entity_poly.pdbx_seq_one_letter_code
_entity_poly.pdbx_strand_id
1 'polypeptide(L)'
;MRRRAGVGAIQKQKLDAERYRDKGTELQDSQFEQMVRQMEVLKEGLEEFAAKHKAEIRKNAQFRRQFQEMCAAIGVDPLASGKGFWRLLLGMGDFYYELGVQ
;
A
#
# COMPACT_ATOMS: atom_id res chain seq x y z
N MET A 1 -51.72 8.64 18.69
CA MET A 1 -51.46 9.88 17.91
C MET A 1 -49.95 10.05 17.73
N ARG A 2 -49.43 9.94 16.49
CA ARG A 2 -48.00 10.13 16.20
C ARG A 2 -47.72 11.64 16.13
N ARG A 3 -47.04 12.20 17.14
CA ARG A 3 -46.63 13.63 17.13
C ARG A 3 -45.77 13.86 15.89
N ARG A 4 -46.23 14.75 14.99
CA ARG A 4 -45.42 15.20 13.84
C ARG A 4 -44.16 15.86 14.38
N ALA A 5 -43.00 15.51 13.83
CA ALA A 5 -41.73 16.12 14.21
C ALA A 5 -41.83 17.64 13.98
N GLY A 6 -41.57 18.44 15.02
CA GLY A 6 -41.54 19.89 14.91
C GLY A 6 -40.35 20.35 14.08
N VAL A 7 -40.42 21.55 13.49
CA VAL A 7 -39.38 22.13 12.63
C VAL A 7 -38.00 22.11 13.29
N GLY A 8 -37.92 22.33 14.61
CA GLY A 8 -36.68 22.23 15.37
C GLY A 8 -36.08 20.81 15.46
N ALA A 9 -36.91 19.76 15.44
CA ALA A 9 -36.44 18.38 15.38
C ALA A 9 -35.85 18.04 14.00
N ILE A 10 -36.41 18.61 12.93
CA ILE A 10 -35.90 18.46 11.56
C ILE A 10 -34.57 19.20 11.40
N GLN A 11 -34.45 20.42 11.94
CA GLN A 11 -33.20 21.18 11.95
C GLN A 11 -32.10 20.48 12.74
N LYS A 12 -32.44 19.92 13.92
CA LYS A 12 -31.49 19.14 14.72
C LYS A 12 -31.03 17.88 14.00
N GLN A 13 -31.94 17.15 13.34
CA GLN A 13 -31.57 16.00 12.51
C GLN A 13 -30.63 16.36 11.35
N LYS A 14 -30.85 17.50 10.69
CA LYS A 14 -29.93 17.98 9.63
C LYS A 14 -28.54 18.30 10.18
N LEU A 15 -28.47 19.03 11.29
CA LEU A 15 -27.22 19.39 11.96
C LEU A 15 -26.45 18.15 12.45
N ASP A 16 -27.16 17.17 13.02
CA ASP A 16 -26.55 15.92 13.45
C ASP A 16 -26.04 15.12 12.23
N ALA A 17 -26.80 15.07 11.13
CA ALA A 17 -26.38 14.41 9.89
C ALA A 17 -25.13 15.07 9.26
N GLU A 18 -25.05 16.40 9.24
CA GLU A 18 -23.85 17.13 8.79
C GLU A 18 -22.64 16.79 9.66
N ARG A 19 -22.79 16.81 10.99
CA ARG A 19 -21.72 16.44 11.93
C ARG A 19 -21.24 15.00 11.77
N TYR A 20 -22.15 14.05 11.51
CA TYR A 20 -21.77 12.66 11.24
C TYR A 20 -21.01 12.53 9.91
N ARG A 21 -21.40 13.31 8.90
CA ARG A 21 -20.71 13.33 7.60
C ARG A 21 -19.29 13.87 7.75
N ASP A 22 -19.13 15.01 8.43
CA ASP A 22 -17.82 15.65 8.61
C ASP A 22 -16.88 14.76 9.44
N LYS A 23 -17.38 14.14 10.52
CA LYS A 23 -16.63 13.12 11.27
C LYS A 23 -16.28 11.89 10.44
N GLY A 24 -17.17 11.48 9.53
CA GLY A 24 -16.91 10.39 8.59
C GLY A 24 -15.73 10.70 7.66
N THR A 25 -15.67 11.93 7.14
CA THR A 25 -14.54 12.40 6.33
C THR A 25 -13.24 12.46 7.15
N GLU A 26 -13.28 13.01 8.36
CA GLU A 26 -12.09 13.08 9.24
C GLU A 26 -11.55 11.68 9.59
N LEU A 27 -12.44 10.72 9.88
CA LEU A 27 -12.06 9.32 10.11
C LEU A 27 -11.40 8.73 8.86
N GLN A 28 -11.98 8.94 7.68
CA GLN A 28 -11.43 8.44 6.42
C GLN A 28 -10.03 9.02 6.14
N ASP A 29 -9.85 10.32 6.35
CA ASP A 29 -8.56 10.97 6.17
C ASP A 29 -7.52 10.42 7.16
N SER A 30 -7.89 10.23 8.43
CA SER A 30 -6.98 9.64 9.43
C SER A 30 -6.57 8.21 9.06
N GLN A 31 -7.50 7.41 8.52
CA GLN A 31 -7.20 6.05 8.07
C GLN A 31 -6.29 6.05 6.85
N PHE A 32 -6.47 6.98 5.93
CA PHE A 32 -5.62 7.13 4.76
C PHE A 32 -4.19 7.51 5.17
N GLU A 33 -4.01 8.48 6.07
CA GLU A 33 -2.68 8.82 6.57
C GLU A 33 -1.99 7.65 7.28
N GLN A 34 -2.74 6.88 8.08
CA GLN A 34 -2.20 5.67 8.71
C GLN A 34 -1.75 4.64 7.66
N MET A 35 -2.53 4.46 6.60
CA MET A 35 -2.19 3.55 5.49
C MET A 35 -0.90 4.01 4.78
N VAL A 36 -0.75 5.31 4.50
CA VAL A 36 0.47 5.86 3.88
C VAL A 36 1.69 5.60 4.76
N ARG A 37 1.60 5.86 6.07
CA ARG A 37 2.68 5.56 7.03
C ARG A 37 3.04 4.07 7.04
N GLN A 38 2.05 3.18 6.99
CA GLN A 38 2.31 1.74 6.92
C GLN A 38 2.98 1.32 5.61
N MET A 39 2.64 1.96 4.49
CA MET A 39 3.30 1.73 3.21
C MET A 39 4.77 2.17 3.22
N GLU A 40 5.10 3.27 3.93
CA GLU A 40 6.50 3.71 4.11
C GLU A 40 7.30 2.69 4.93
N VAL A 41 6.77 2.22 6.05
CA VAL A 41 7.43 1.19 6.87
C VAL A 41 7.62 -0.12 6.09
N LEU A 42 6.60 -0.52 5.32
CA LEU A 42 6.68 -1.71 4.48
C LEU A 42 7.77 -1.57 3.41
N LYS A 43 7.87 -0.38 2.81
CA LYS A 43 8.88 -0.06 1.80
C LYS A 43 10.29 -0.18 2.39
N GLU A 44 10.56 0.44 3.53
CA GLU A 44 11.87 0.37 4.21
C GLU A 44 12.23 -1.07 4.61
N GLY A 45 11.27 -1.81 5.17
CA GLY A 45 11.49 -3.21 5.55
C GLY A 45 11.80 -4.12 4.35
N LEU A 46 11.16 -3.87 3.21
CA LEU A 46 11.38 -4.65 1.99
C LEU A 46 12.72 -4.28 1.32
N GLU A 47 13.13 -3.01 1.38
CA GLU A 47 14.50 -2.59 1.00
C GLU A 47 15.56 -3.30 1.84
N GLU A 48 15.44 -3.28 3.16
CA GLU A 48 16.40 -3.91 4.06
C GLU A 48 16.47 -5.43 3.81
N PHE A 49 15.30 -6.08 3.70
CA PHE A 49 15.21 -7.50 3.40
C PHE A 49 15.91 -7.86 2.10
N ALA A 50 15.61 -7.12 1.04
CA ALA A 50 16.16 -7.43 -0.27
C ALA A 50 17.65 -7.07 -0.39
N ALA A 51 18.13 -6.05 0.33
CA ALA A 51 19.56 -5.76 0.45
C ALA A 51 20.30 -6.89 1.18
N LYS A 52 19.76 -7.39 2.29
CA LYS A 52 20.34 -8.48 3.09
C LYS A 52 20.37 -9.81 2.33
N HIS A 53 19.28 -10.14 1.64
CA HIS A 53 19.12 -11.43 0.95
C HIS A 53 19.49 -11.41 -0.54
N LYS A 54 20.09 -10.31 -1.04
CA LYS A 54 20.46 -10.12 -2.45
C LYS A 54 21.21 -11.30 -3.06
N ALA A 55 22.18 -11.88 -2.32
CA ALA A 55 22.97 -13.01 -2.81
C ALA A 55 22.15 -14.31 -2.90
N GLU A 56 21.20 -14.52 -1.98
CA GLU A 56 20.31 -15.69 -1.97
C GLU A 56 19.25 -15.60 -3.07
N ILE A 57 18.66 -14.40 -3.27
CA ILE A 57 17.75 -14.12 -4.40
C ILE A 57 18.47 -14.44 -5.72
N ARG A 58 19.76 -14.13 -5.81
CA ARG A 58 20.60 -14.43 -6.97
C ARG A 58 20.84 -15.92 -7.16
N LYS A 59 21.29 -16.64 -6.13
CA LYS A 59 21.70 -18.05 -6.26
C LYS A 59 20.54 -19.04 -6.28
N ASN A 60 19.42 -18.74 -5.62
CA ASN A 60 18.33 -19.70 -5.42
C ASN A 60 17.05 -19.28 -6.18
N ALA A 61 16.71 -20.05 -7.22
CA ALA A 61 15.54 -19.82 -8.06
C ALA A 61 14.20 -19.99 -7.30
N GLN A 62 14.13 -20.90 -6.34
CA GLN A 62 12.92 -21.12 -5.54
C GLN A 62 12.67 -19.94 -4.60
N PHE A 63 13.71 -19.48 -3.90
CA PHE A 63 13.63 -18.32 -3.01
C PHE A 63 13.26 -17.04 -3.77
N ARG A 64 13.81 -16.88 -4.97
CA ARG A 64 13.46 -15.78 -5.86
C ARG A 64 11.98 -15.78 -6.25
N ARG A 65 11.40 -16.94 -6.57
CA ARG A 65 9.98 -17.03 -6.91
C ARG A 65 9.10 -16.62 -5.72
N GLN A 66 9.44 -17.08 -4.52
CA GLN A 66 8.74 -16.69 -3.30
C GLN A 66 8.84 -15.18 -3.04
N PHE A 67 10.01 -14.59 -3.28
CA PHE A 67 10.20 -13.15 -3.18
C PHE A 67 9.34 -12.38 -4.21
N GLN A 68 9.26 -12.86 -5.45
CA GLN A 68 8.38 -12.26 -6.46
C GLN A 68 6.90 -12.37 -6.09
N GLU A 69 6.45 -13.53 -5.61
CA GLU A 69 5.07 -13.75 -5.14
C GLU A 69 4.72 -12.80 -3.99
N MET A 70 5.65 -12.60 -3.05
CA MET A 70 5.50 -11.63 -1.96
C MET A 70 5.39 -10.19 -2.49
N CYS A 71 6.26 -9.79 -3.41
CA CYS A 71 6.18 -8.46 -4.03
C CYS A 71 4.86 -8.26 -4.78
N ALA A 72 4.42 -9.25 -5.56
CA ALA A 72 3.17 -9.22 -6.30
C ALA A 72 1.94 -9.12 -5.39
N ALA A 73 1.95 -9.79 -4.22
CA ALA A 73 0.89 -9.69 -3.22
C ALA A 73 0.73 -8.28 -2.65
N ILE A 74 1.82 -7.51 -2.57
CA ILE A 74 1.84 -6.11 -2.13
C ILE A 74 1.44 -5.16 -3.29
N GLY A 75 1.28 -5.68 -4.51
CA GLY A 75 1.03 -4.87 -5.71
C GLY A 75 2.29 -4.19 -6.24
N VAL A 76 3.46 -4.66 -5.83
CA VAL A 76 4.76 -4.15 -6.25
C VAL A 76 5.37 -5.14 -7.24
N ASP A 77 5.57 -4.71 -8.47
CA ASP A 77 6.29 -5.51 -9.45
C ASP A 77 7.78 -5.10 -9.50
N PRO A 78 8.71 -5.97 -9.06
CA PRO A 78 10.13 -5.72 -9.20
C PRO A 78 10.62 -5.69 -10.66
N LEU A 79 9.80 -6.14 -11.63
CA LEU A 79 10.10 -6.24 -13.06
C LEU A 79 9.56 -5.09 -13.91
N ALA A 80 8.34 -4.59 -13.64
CA ALA A 80 7.71 -3.54 -14.46
C ALA A 80 8.41 -2.18 -14.40
N SER A 81 9.28 -1.95 -13.42
CA SER A 81 9.77 -0.61 -13.17
C SER A 81 11.08 -0.31 -13.92
N GLY A 82 10.96 0.02 -15.20
CA GLY A 82 12.06 0.50 -16.04
C GLY A 82 12.79 1.75 -15.49
N LYS A 83 12.18 2.46 -14.53
CA LYS A 83 12.75 3.60 -13.76
C LYS A 83 12.55 3.46 -12.24
N GLY A 84 12.21 2.28 -11.75
CA GLY A 84 11.72 2.12 -10.38
C GLY A 84 12.78 2.03 -9.33
N PHE A 85 12.36 2.51 -8.17
CA PHE A 85 12.87 2.24 -6.83
C PHE A 85 13.66 0.92 -6.70
N TRP A 86 13.08 -0.22 -7.10
CA TRP A 86 13.71 -1.54 -6.97
C TRP A 86 14.87 -1.83 -7.93
N ARG A 87 14.91 -1.20 -9.11
CA ARG A 87 16.03 -1.35 -10.04
C ARG A 87 17.30 -0.71 -9.48
N LEU A 88 17.16 0.49 -8.92
CA LEU A 88 18.28 1.25 -8.34
C LEU A 88 18.77 0.61 -7.03
N LEU A 89 17.86 0.19 -6.15
CA LEU A 89 18.22 -0.38 -4.85
C LEU A 89 18.73 -1.82 -4.90
N LEU A 90 18.13 -2.67 -5.75
CA LEU A 90 18.43 -4.11 -5.72
C LEU A 90 19.33 -4.56 -6.88
N GLY A 91 19.54 -3.71 -7.90
CA GLY A 91 20.25 -4.09 -9.12
C GLY A 91 19.60 -5.30 -9.80
N MET A 92 18.28 -5.49 -9.59
CA MET A 92 17.55 -6.62 -10.15
C MET A 92 17.06 -6.36 -11.59
N GLY A 93 17.07 -5.12 -12.07
CA GLY A 93 16.70 -4.81 -13.46
C GLY A 93 17.64 -5.47 -14.47
N ASP A 94 18.95 -5.40 -14.25
CA ASP A 94 19.93 -6.03 -15.14
C ASP A 94 19.94 -7.57 -14.97
N PHE A 95 19.60 -8.06 -13.78
CA PHE A 95 19.53 -9.49 -13.43
C PHE A 95 18.40 -10.26 -14.13
N TYR A 96 17.23 -9.67 -14.37
CA TYR A 96 16.18 -10.33 -15.16
C TYR A 96 16.37 -10.17 -16.66
N TYR A 97 17.02 -9.09 -17.11
CA TYR A 97 17.47 -8.96 -18.49
C TYR A 97 18.49 -10.05 -18.84
N GLU A 98 19.44 -10.37 -17.95
CA GLU A 98 20.39 -11.47 -18.15
C GLU A 98 19.75 -12.87 -18.14
N LEU A 99 18.61 -13.05 -17.48
CA LEU A 99 17.90 -14.33 -17.43
C LEU A 99 16.82 -14.53 -18.49
N GLY A 100 16.32 -13.44 -19.09
CA GLY A 100 15.40 -13.51 -20.23
C GLY A 100 16.11 -13.72 -21.58
N VAL A 101 17.46 -13.63 -21.60
CA VAL A 101 18.30 -13.76 -22.80
C VAL A 101 19.04 -15.12 -22.83
N GLN A 102 18.59 -16.11 -22.05
CA GLN A 102 19.13 -17.48 -22.09
C GLN A 102 18.10 -18.49 -22.58
#